data_AF-A0A970CHS4-F1
#
_entry.id   AF-A0A970CHS4-F1
#
_cell.length_a   1.000
_cell.length_b   1.000
_cell.length_c   1.000
_cell.angle_alpha   90.00
_cell.angle_beta   90.00
_cell.angle_gamma   90.00
#
_symmetry.space_group_name_H-M   'P 1'
#
loop_
_entity.id
_entity.type
_entity.pdbx_description
1 polymer ?
#
loop_
_entity_poly.entity_id
_entity_poly.type
_entity_poly.pdbx_seq_one_letter_code
_entity_poly.pdbx_strand_id
1 'polypeptide(L)'
;MGVQDTGCLSRVPAGHGLIREYNGSCTFYRDDQYVSPNFRMREFNPSGVRPYGVMRRLVDLLQTMRYSLGVPILITSGYRHESTHESGLAVDISVPRKTFIQVAQAAYNAGFRRIEVIKRTGTSYWNNMSVGGHVHLDVYDGSGITTRGTIYDCPTCASRPCYPWYAWGAGSWWATSQPNTFSQLLRNLQADRGNTGYRGC
;
A
#
# COMPACT_ATOMS: atom_id res chain seq x y z
N MET A 1 12.99 2.93 -14.06
CA MET A 1 13.79 3.62 -13.03
C MET A 1 12.81 4.09 -11.96
N GLY A 2 12.80 3.42 -10.81
CA GLY A 2 12.00 3.83 -9.66
C GLY A 2 12.52 5.13 -9.07
N VAL A 3 11.66 5.78 -8.28
CA VAL A 3 11.97 6.96 -7.46
C VAL A 3 13.44 6.89 -7.05
N GLN A 4 14.23 7.83 -7.55
CA GLN A 4 15.64 7.95 -7.19
C GLN A 4 15.72 7.97 -5.68
N ASP A 5 16.49 7.04 -5.11
CA ASP A 5 17.06 7.21 -3.77
C ASP A 5 17.45 8.69 -3.64
N THR A 6 16.81 9.42 -2.72
CA THR A 6 17.10 10.84 -2.47
C THR A 6 18.50 11.02 -1.85
N GLY A 7 19.38 10.02 -2.01
CA GLY A 7 20.67 9.84 -1.35
C GLY A 7 20.57 9.35 0.09
N CYS A 8 19.36 9.12 0.60
CA CYS A 8 19.13 8.84 2.02
C CYS A 8 19.29 7.37 2.38
N LEU A 9 18.97 6.44 1.47
CA LEU A 9 19.07 5.01 1.76
C LEU A 9 20.53 4.59 1.98
N SER A 10 21.47 5.21 1.25
CA SER A 10 22.91 4.98 1.43
C SER A 10 23.45 5.38 2.81
N ARG A 11 22.69 6.16 3.59
CA ARG A 11 23.11 6.71 4.90
C ARG A 11 22.43 6.05 6.09
N VAL A 12 21.61 5.02 5.87
CA VAL A 12 20.86 4.36 6.96
C VAL A 12 21.82 3.60 7.87
N PRO A 13 21.91 3.94 9.18
CA PRO A 13 22.75 3.21 10.12
C PRO A 13 22.29 1.75 10.28
N ALA A 14 23.21 0.88 10.69
CA ALA A 14 22.87 -0.50 11.06
C ALA A 14 21.79 -0.51 12.16
N GLY A 15 20.83 -1.44 12.05
CA GLY A 15 19.71 -1.56 13.00
C GLY A 15 18.66 -0.46 12.92
N HIS A 16 18.74 0.41 11.92
CA HIS A 16 17.77 1.47 11.67
C HIS A 16 17.03 1.24 10.34
N GLY A 17 15.88 1.89 10.24
CA GLY A 17 15.18 2.15 8.99
C GLY A 17 15.03 3.67 8.78
N LEU A 18 14.74 4.05 7.54
CA LEU A 18 14.54 5.44 7.13
C LEU A 18 13.05 5.79 7.08
N ILE A 19 12.68 6.94 7.64
CA ILE A 19 11.45 7.64 7.26
C ILE A 19 11.80 8.84 6.40
N ARG A 20 11.21 8.89 5.21
CA ARG A 20 11.18 10.10 4.38
C ARG A 20 10.02 10.97 4.82
N GLU A 21 10.31 12.17 5.28
CA GLU A 21 9.33 13.13 5.77
C GLU A 21 8.67 13.89 4.61
N TYR A 22 7.55 14.57 4.87
CA TYR A 22 6.79 15.33 3.85
C TYR A 22 7.60 16.37 3.10
N ASN A 23 8.59 16.98 3.76
CA ASN A 23 9.49 17.97 3.18
C ASN A 23 10.70 17.35 2.44
N GLY A 24 10.72 16.03 2.27
CA GLY A 24 11.82 15.29 1.64
C GLY A 24 13.02 15.04 2.55
N SER A 25 13.01 15.53 3.81
CA SER A 25 14.04 15.19 4.78
C SER A 25 13.98 13.72 5.22
N CYS A 26 15.07 13.24 5.81
CA CYS A 26 15.29 11.84 6.09
C CYS A 26 15.59 11.65 7.58
N THR A 27 14.72 10.94 8.27
CA THR A 27 14.83 10.66 9.71
C THR A 27 15.08 9.17 9.91
N PHE A 28 16.06 8.82 10.74
CA PHE A 28 16.37 7.41 11.04
C PHE A 28 15.72 6.98 12.35
N TYR A 29 15.09 5.81 12.35
CA TYR A 29 14.45 5.21 13.50
C TYR A 29 15.04 3.83 13.74
N ARG A 30 15.25 3.45 15.01
CA ARG A 30 15.64 2.08 15.35
C ARG A 30 14.53 1.11 14.91
N ASP A 31 14.91 -0.09 14.52
CA ASP A 31 13.96 -1.12 14.07
C ASP A 31 12.81 -1.36 15.07
N ASP A 32 13.10 -1.34 16.38
CA ASP A 32 12.14 -1.55 17.46
C ASP A 32 11.39 -0.28 17.92
N GLN A 33 11.77 0.88 17.40
CA GLN A 33 11.17 2.16 17.76
C GLN A 33 9.82 2.33 17.08
N TYR A 34 8.84 2.83 17.84
CA TYR A 34 7.56 3.27 17.31
C TYR A 34 7.74 4.52 16.45
N VAL A 35 7.28 4.43 15.21
CA VAL A 35 7.27 5.55 14.26
C VAL A 35 5.91 6.23 14.18
N SER A 36 4.89 5.53 14.68
CA SER A 36 3.56 6.02 15.04
C SER A 36 3.03 5.15 16.19
N PRO A 37 1.94 5.54 16.88
CA PRO A 37 1.49 4.83 18.09
C PRO A 37 1.25 3.33 17.94
N ASN A 38 0.99 2.85 16.71
CA ASN A 38 0.65 1.47 16.44
C ASN A 38 1.61 0.73 15.50
N PHE A 39 2.64 1.41 15.00
CA PHE A 39 3.57 0.82 14.03
C PHE A 39 5.02 1.10 14.45
N ARG A 40 5.82 0.04 14.48
CA ARG A 40 7.28 0.08 14.64
C ARG A 40 7.97 0.15 13.28
N MET A 41 9.18 0.71 13.23
CA MET A 41 9.92 0.86 11.99
C MET A 41 10.12 -0.49 11.26
N ARG A 42 10.44 -1.56 12.01
CA ARG A 42 10.70 -2.88 11.42
C ARG A 42 9.50 -3.51 10.71
N GLU A 43 8.27 -3.12 11.05
CA GLU A 43 7.06 -3.65 10.42
C GLU A 43 6.99 -3.33 8.92
N PHE A 44 7.64 -2.24 8.50
CA PHE A 44 7.74 -1.84 7.11
C PHE A 44 8.82 -2.60 6.32
N ASN A 45 9.50 -3.56 6.94
CA ASN A 45 10.50 -4.41 6.29
C ASN A 45 10.39 -5.88 6.75
N PRO A 46 9.28 -6.55 6.41
CA PRO A 46 9.09 -7.95 6.76
C PRO A 46 10.12 -8.87 6.08
N SER A 47 10.62 -8.48 4.90
CA SER A 47 11.63 -9.23 4.14
C SER A 47 13.05 -9.11 4.72
N GLY A 48 13.30 -8.18 5.64
CA GLY A 48 14.61 -7.99 6.26
C GLY A 48 15.69 -7.43 5.33
N VAL A 49 15.30 -6.81 4.22
CA VAL A 49 16.23 -6.22 3.24
C VAL A 49 16.84 -4.94 3.82
N ARG A 50 18.13 -4.68 3.58
CA ARG A 50 18.79 -3.43 4.00
C ARG A 50 19.59 -2.80 2.86
N PRO A 51 19.72 -1.46 2.82
CA PRO A 51 18.95 -0.49 3.62
C PRO A 51 17.46 -0.51 3.25
N TYR A 52 16.61 0.06 4.11
CA TYR A 52 15.16 0.16 3.85
C TYR A 52 14.58 1.47 4.37
N GLY A 53 13.46 1.88 3.80
CA GLY A 53 12.73 3.05 4.26
C GLY A 53 11.25 3.04 3.91
N VAL A 54 10.53 4.00 4.47
CA VAL A 54 9.10 4.24 4.24
C VAL A 54 8.80 5.74 4.23
N MET A 55 7.78 6.16 3.49
CA MET A 55 7.30 7.55 3.51
C MET A 55 6.44 7.83 4.74
N ARG A 56 6.65 8.97 5.41
CA ARG A 56 5.85 9.44 6.55
C ARG A 56 4.35 9.42 6.22
N ARG A 57 3.98 9.93 5.05
CA ARG A 57 2.59 9.94 4.55
C ARG A 57 1.97 8.54 4.58
N LEU A 58 2.72 7.50 4.22
CA LEU A 58 2.21 6.13 4.24
C LEU A 58 1.89 5.69 5.67
N VAL A 59 2.81 5.94 6.61
CA VAL A 59 2.67 5.62 8.03
C VAL A 59 1.43 6.31 8.63
N ASP A 60 1.25 7.60 8.35
CA ASP A 60 0.16 8.40 8.92
C ASP A 60 -1.22 7.98 8.39
N LEU A 61 -1.31 7.66 7.09
CA LEU A 61 -2.54 7.13 6.50
C LEU A 61 -2.87 5.73 7.03
N LEU A 62 -1.87 4.87 7.22
CA LEU A 62 -2.06 3.55 7.88
C LEU A 62 -2.51 3.71 9.33
N GLN A 63 -1.97 4.68 10.07
CA GLN A 63 -2.39 4.97 11.44
C GLN A 63 -3.84 5.45 11.50
N THR A 64 -4.23 6.34 10.59
CA THR A 64 -5.62 6.80 10.45
C THR A 64 -6.56 5.64 10.11
N MET A 65 -6.17 4.81 9.15
CA MET A 65 -6.91 3.62 8.76
C MET A 65 -7.06 2.63 9.92
N ARG A 66 -6.00 2.40 10.71
CA ARG A 66 -6.03 1.50 11.86
C ARG A 66 -7.00 1.99 12.94
N TYR A 67 -7.02 3.28 13.23
CA TYR A 67 -8.00 3.85 14.16
C TYR A 67 -9.44 3.66 13.66
N SER A 68 -9.69 3.89 12.37
CA SER A 68 -11.01 3.66 11.76
C SER A 68 -11.46 2.20 11.82
N LEU A 69 -10.54 1.25 11.59
CA LEU A 69 -10.85 -0.18 11.61
C LEU A 69 -11.06 -0.73 13.02
N GLY A 70 -10.45 -0.11 14.05
CA GLY A 70 -10.51 -0.55 15.44
C GLY A 70 -9.84 -1.90 15.71
N VAL A 71 -9.00 -2.37 14.79
CA VAL A 71 -8.28 -3.65 14.87
C VAL A 71 -6.86 -3.51 14.31
N PRO A 72 -5.90 -4.37 14.72
CA PRO A 72 -4.54 -4.34 14.17
C PRO A 72 -4.50 -4.52 12.65
N ILE A 73 -3.61 -3.79 11.99
CA ILE A 73 -3.23 -3.95 10.58
C ILE A 73 -1.87 -4.64 10.57
N LEU A 74 -1.73 -5.72 9.80
CA LEU A 74 -0.47 -6.45 9.61
C LEU A 74 0.16 -6.01 8.29
N ILE A 75 1.40 -5.54 8.33
CA ILE A 75 2.17 -5.25 7.12
C ILE A 75 2.84 -6.55 6.67
N THR A 76 2.35 -7.11 5.55
CA THR A 76 2.84 -8.37 4.98
C THR A 76 3.92 -8.15 3.92
N SER A 77 3.98 -6.93 3.38
CA SER A 77 5.00 -6.44 2.48
C SER A 77 5.19 -4.95 2.71
N GLY A 78 6.45 -4.51 2.73
CA GLY A 78 6.82 -3.10 2.79
C GLY A 78 7.99 -2.89 1.84
N TYR A 79 9.14 -2.40 2.30
CA TYR A 79 10.32 -2.27 1.45
C TYR A 79 10.78 -3.63 0.86
N ARG A 80 11.08 -3.67 -0.44
CA ARG A 80 11.64 -4.84 -1.18
C ARG A 80 12.57 -4.34 -2.27
N HIS A 81 13.64 -5.08 -2.60
CA HIS A 81 14.48 -4.82 -3.78
C HIS A 81 13.72 -5.18 -5.07
N GLU A 82 13.96 -4.45 -6.16
CA GLU A 82 13.42 -4.58 -7.53
C GLU A 82 11.88 -4.43 -7.69
N SER A 83 11.25 -3.41 -7.09
CA SER A 83 9.78 -3.20 -7.10
C SER A 83 9.35 -1.77 -6.75
N THR A 84 8.07 -1.38 -6.93
CA THR A 84 7.52 -0.13 -6.33
C THR A 84 7.61 -0.11 -4.80
N HIS A 85 7.77 -1.28 -4.19
CA HIS A 85 8.13 -1.42 -2.78
C HIS A 85 9.53 -0.85 -2.46
N GLU A 86 10.46 -0.74 -3.43
CA GLU A 86 11.80 -0.14 -3.23
C GLU A 86 11.76 1.32 -2.83
N SER A 87 10.71 2.05 -3.16
CA SER A 87 10.66 3.48 -2.85
C SER A 87 10.11 3.76 -1.45
N GLY A 88 9.72 2.73 -0.69
CA GLY A 88 9.07 2.91 0.60
C GLY A 88 7.70 3.59 0.50
N LEU A 89 7.10 3.62 -0.69
CA LEU A 89 5.83 4.28 -0.98
C LEU A 89 4.63 3.34 -0.91
N ALA A 90 4.87 2.03 -0.88
CA ALA A 90 3.82 1.03 -0.95
C ALA A 90 3.96 -0.05 0.12
N VAL A 91 2.83 -0.61 0.53
CA VAL A 91 2.73 -1.75 1.43
C VAL A 91 1.64 -2.70 0.97
N ASP A 92 1.83 -3.99 1.25
CA ASP A 92 0.77 -4.98 1.20
C ASP A 92 0.33 -5.27 2.64
N ILE A 93 -0.95 -5.10 2.93
CA ILE A 93 -1.49 -5.28 4.27
C ILE A 93 -2.47 -6.45 4.35
N SER A 94 -2.56 -7.05 5.53
CA SER A 94 -3.63 -7.95 5.93
C SER A 94 -4.31 -7.46 7.20
N VAL A 95 -5.65 -7.59 7.25
CA VAL A 95 -6.45 -7.24 8.43
C VAL A 95 -7.39 -8.41 8.75
N PRO A 96 -6.91 -9.45 9.44
CA PRO A 96 -7.62 -10.73 9.55
C PRO A 96 -9.06 -10.64 10.08
N ARG A 97 -9.38 -9.63 10.89
CA ARG A 97 -10.72 -9.47 11.49
C ARG A 97 -11.68 -8.63 10.63
N LYS A 98 -11.34 -8.38 9.37
CA LYS A 98 -12.09 -7.52 8.46
C LYS A 98 -12.18 -8.14 7.08
N THR A 99 -13.19 -7.71 6.33
CA THR A 99 -13.32 -8.07 4.92
C THR A 99 -12.51 -7.13 4.03
N PHE A 100 -12.16 -7.57 2.83
CA PHE A 100 -11.54 -6.70 1.82
C PHE A 100 -12.36 -5.44 1.54
N ILE A 101 -13.70 -5.52 1.60
CA ILE A 101 -14.59 -4.36 1.44
C ILE A 101 -14.37 -3.34 2.57
N GLN A 102 -14.39 -3.81 3.82
CA GLN A 102 -14.18 -2.93 4.99
C GLN A 102 -12.79 -2.28 4.96
N VAL A 103 -11.77 -3.04 4.54
CA VAL A 103 -10.39 -2.57 4.46
C VAL A 103 -10.21 -1.59 3.30
N ALA A 104 -10.75 -1.87 2.12
CA ALA A 104 -10.73 -0.94 0.99
C ALA A 104 -11.45 0.38 1.32
N GLN A 105 -12.62 0.30 1.97
CA GLN A 105 -13.36 1.48 2.42
C GLN A 105 -12.56 2.31 3.44
N ALA A 106 -11.96 1.65 4.43
CA ALA A 106 -11.14 2.35 5.43
C ALA A 106 -9.90 2.98 4.80
N ALA A 107 -9.25 2.32 3.84
CA ALA A 107 -8.12 2.87 3.10
C ALA A 107 -8.53 4.11 2.30
N TYR A 108 -9.64 4.04 1.56
CA TYR A 108 -10.16 5.19 0.80
C TYR A 108 -10.47 6.39 1.71
N ASN A 109 -11.15 6.13 2.83
CA ASN A 109 -11.51 7.15 3.82
C ASN A 109 -10.27 7.74 4.51
N ALA A 110 -9.23 6.93 4.74
CA ALA A 110 -7.97 7.41 5.30
C ALA A 110 -7.26 8.38 4.34
N GLY A 111 -7.49 8.26 3.03
CA GLY A 111 -6.91 9.15 2.02
C GLY A 111 -6.09 8.43 0.95
N PHE A 112 -6.03 7.09 0.97
CA PHE A 112 -5.39 6.33 -0.10
C PHE A 112 -6.14 6.54 -1.42
N ARG A 113 -5.36 6.68 -2.49
CA ARG A 113 -5.87 6.90 -3.85
C ARG A 113 -5.50 5.79 -4.81
N ARG A 114 -4.56 4.92 -4.42
CA ARG A 114 -4.32 3.65 -5.09
C ARG A 114 -4.45 2.49 -4.12
N ILE A 115 -5.48 1.68 -4.41
CA ILE A 115 -5.95 0.57 -3.57
C ILE A 115 -6.17 -0.62 -4.49
N GLU A 116 -5.37 -1.66 -4.33
CA GLU A 116 -5.51 -2.89 -5.11
C GLU A 116 -5.84 -4.05 -4.16
N VAL A 117 -6.97 -4.71 -4.41
CA VAL A 117 -7.41 -5.86 -3.61
C VAL A 117 -6.96 -7.15 -4.29
N ILE A 118 -6.00 -7.83 -3.66
CA ILE A 118 -5.44 -9.06 -4.20
C ILE A 118 -5.97 -10.23 -3.39
N LYS A 119 -6.98 -10.90 -3.95
CA LYS A 119 -7.57 -12.11 -3.37
C LYS A 119 -6.70 -13.31 -3.73
N ARG A 120 -6.49 -14.21 -2.79
CA ARG A 120 -5.87 -15.52 -3.08
C ARG A 120 -6.97 -16.51 -3.43
N THR A 121 -6.83 -17.16 -4.59
CA THR A 121 -7.77 -18.18 -5.09
C THR A 121 -7.97 -19.29 -4.05
N GLY A 122 -9.22 -19.76 -3.93
CA GLY A 122 -9.60 -20.84 -3.01
C GLY A 122 -9.51 -20.51 -1.51
N THR A 123 -9.11 -19.29 -1.14
CA THR A 123 -8.77 -18.96 0.25
C THR A 123 -9.38 -17.66 0.73
N SER A 124 -10.17 -16.93 -0.06
CA SER A 124 -10.80 -15.66 0.36
C SER A 124 -12.34 -15.77 0.39
N TYR A 125 -12.85 -16.65 1.26
CA TYR A 125 -14.28 -16.92 1.43
C TYR A 125 -15.03 -15.69 2.00
N TRP A 126 -16.13 -15.27 1.38
CA TRP A 126 -16.93 -14.09 1.77
C TRP A 126 -16.12 -12.80 1.93
N ASN A 127 -15.03 -12.65 1.16
CA ASN A 127 -14.09 -11.52 1.24
C ASN A 127 -13.37 -11.39 2.59
N ASN A 128 -13.33 -12.41 3.43
CA ASN A 128 -12.61 -12.35 4.69
C ASN A 128 -11.08 -12.35 4.43
N MET A 129 -10.34 -11.44 5.08
CA MET A 129 -8.89 -11.39 4.93
C MET A 129 -8.15 -12.42 5.78
N SER A 130 -8.77 -12.99 6.83
CA SER A 130 -8.11 -14.01 7.67
C SER A 130 -7.73 -15.28 6.92
N VAL A 131 -8.36 -15.51 5.77
CA VAL A 131 -8.26 -16.76 5.04
C VAL A 131 -7.27 -16.68 3.88
N GLY A 132 -6.88 -15.47 3.43
CA GLY A 132 -5.80 -15.29 2.44
C GLY A 132 -5.98 -14.08 1.54
N GLY A 133 -4.86 -13.57 0.98
CA GLY A 133 -4.80 -12.36 0.16
C GLY A 133 -4.31 -11.13 0.93
N HIS A 134 -4.25 -9.98 0.26
CA HIS A 134 -3.79 -8.72 0.83
C HIS A 134 -4.42 -7.52 0.10
N VAL A 135 -4.30 -6.34 0.69
CA VAL A 135 -4.58 -5.06 0.01
C VAL A 135 -3.26 -4.35 -0.21
N HIS A 136 -2.94 -4.05 -1.46
CA HIS A 136 -1.83 -3.17 -1.82
C HIS A 136 -2.28 -1.72 -1.69
N LEU A 137 -1.51 -0.92 -0.99
CA LEU A 137 -1.72 0.51 -0.78
C LEU A 137 -0.45 1.25 -1.11
N ASP A 138 -0.55 2.37 -1.80
CA ASP A 138 0.59 3.26 -2.01
C ASP A 138 0.26 4.73 -1.77
N VAL A 139 1.32 5.53 -1.65
CA VAL A 139 1.24 6.98 -1.55
C VAL A 139 2.10 7.64 -2.60
N TYR A 140 1.69 8.84 -3.00
CA TYR A 140 2.50 9.71 -3.82
C TYR A 140 3.40 10.61 -2.96
N ASP A 141 4.63 10.80 -3.43
CA ASP A 141 5.71 11.50 -2.74
C ASP A 141 5.97 12.93 -3.26
N GLY A 142 5.15 13.44 -4.18
CA GLY A 142 5.32 14.77 -4.76
C GLY A 142 6.25 14.83 -5.97
N SER A 143 7.01 13.76 -6.27
CA SER A 143 8.16 13.82 -7.19
C SER A 143 7.82 13.66 -8.67
N GLY A 144 6.56 13.37 -9.02
CA GLY A 144 6.15 13.07 -10.40
C GLY A 144 6.62 11.71 -10.92
N ILE A 145 7.42 10.96 -10.15
CA ILE A 145 8.02 9.70 -10.57
C ILE A 145 7.42 8.58 -9.73
N THR A 146 6.38 7.92 -10.23
CA THR A 146 6.03 6.57 -9.76
C THR A 146 6.78 5.57 -10.65
N THR A 147 7.33 4.49 -10.07
CA THR A 147 8.20 3.51 -10.74
C THR A 147 7.54 2.79 -11.94
N ARG A 148 6.23 2.98 -12.16
CA ARG A 148 5.46 2.50 -13.31
C ARG A 148 4.87 3.65 -14.14
N GLY A 149 5.59 4.77 -14.29
CA GLY A 149 5.30 5.79 -15.31
C GLY A 149 3.85 6.27 -15.33
N THR A 150 3.22 6.41 -14.16
CA THR A 150 1.82 6.81 -14.11
C THR A 150 1.60 7.98 -13.15
N ILE A 151 1.14 9.05 -13.80
CA ILE A 151 0.80 10.40 -13.34
C ILE A 151 -0.32 10.35 -12.28
N TYR A 152 -0.01 10.19 -11.00
CA TYR A 152 -1.06 10.04 -9.97
C TYR A 152 -1.03 11.03 -8.82
N ASP A 153 -0.46 12.21 -9.07
CA ASP A 153 -0.70 13.46 -8.32
C ASP A 153 0.03 14.56 -9.13
N CYS A 154 -0.60 15.13 -10.16
CA CYS A 154 0.04 16.21 -10.92
C CYS A 154 -0.20 17.58 -10.25
N PRO A 155 0.85 18.36 -9.95
CA PRO A 155 0.72 19.77 -9.58
C PRO A 155 0.31 20.68 -10.75
N THR A 156 0.41 20.22 -12.01
CA THR A 156 0.14 21.03 -13.21
C THR A 156 -0.72 20.28 -14.23
N CYS A 157 -2.03 20.50 -14.17
CA CYS A 157 -3.05 19.92 -15.05
C CYS A 157 -3.12 20.63 -16.42
N ALA A 158 -2.23 20.32 -17.37
CA ALA A 158 -2.34 20.88 -18.72
C ALA A 158 -2.78 19.89 -19.81
N SER A 159 -2.63 18.57 -19.65
CA SER A 159 -2.92 17.65 -20.78
C SER A 159 -3.30 16.20 -20.47
N ARG A 160 -3.34 15.76 -19.20
CA ARG A 160 -3.72 14.37 -18.87
C ARG A 160 -4.59 14.30 -17.62
N PRO A 161 -5.78 13.65 -17.67
CA PRO A 161 -6.65 13.57 -16.52
C PRO A 161 -6.06 12.64 -15.45
N CYS A 162 -6.00 13.15 -14.23
CA CYS A 162 -5.49 12.46 -13.04
C CYS A 162 -6.61 11.58 -12.47
N TYR A 163 -6.45 10.26 -12.45
CA TYR A 163 -7.47 9.36 -11.92
C TYR A 163 -6.92 8.50 -10.79
N PRO A 164 -7.69 8.33 -9.69
CA PRO A 164 -7.35 7.34 -8.68
C PRO A 164 -7.33 5.94 -9.29
N TRP A 165 -6.47 5.06 -8.74
CA TRP A 165 -6.30 3.70 -9.26
C TRP A 165 -6.89 2.68 -8.31
N TYR A 166 -7.90 1.98 -8.79
CA TYR A 166 -8.53 0.92 -8.04
C TYR A 166 -8.41 -0.37 -8.83
N ALA A 167 -8.14 -1.48 -8.16
CA ALA A 167 -8.00 -2.76 -8.85
C ALA A 167 -8.37 -3.93 -7.95
N TRP A 168 -8.68 -5.07 -8.57
CA TRP A 168 -9.00 -6.31 -7.86
C TRP A 168 -8.63 -7.56 -8.69
N GLY A 169 -8.33 -8.70 -8.07
CA GLY A 169 -8.06 -9.93 -8.83
C GLY A 169 -7.36 -11.05 -8.07
N ALA A 170 -6.98 -12.10 -8.80
CA ALA A 170 -6.24 -13.26 -8.30
C ALA A 170 -4.74 -13.11 -8.57
N GLY A 171 -3.98 -12.66 -7.57
CA GLY A 171 -2.54 -12.36 -7.72
C GLY A 171 -2.24 -10.99 -8.34
N SER A 172 -1.00 -10.51 -8.19
CA SER A 172 -0.59 -9.14 -8.56
C SER A 172 -0.53 -8.88 -10.07
N TRP A 173 -0.44 -9.93 -10.90
CA TRP A 173 -0.36 -9.85 -12.36
C TRP A 173 -1.73 -9.89 -13.05
N TRP A 174 -2.80 -10.27 -12.34
CA TRP A 174 -4.14 -10.51 -12.89
C TRP A 174 -5.19 -9.61 -12.26
N ALA A 175 -4.81 -8.38 -11.93
CA ALA A 175 -5.75 -7.32 -11.57
C ALA A 175 -6.68 -7.04 -12.77
N THR A 176 -7.84 -7.68 -12.77
CA THR A 176 -8.72 -7.88 -13.93
C THR A 176 -9.61 -6.69 -14.28
N SER A 177 -9.59 -5.61 -13.51
CA SER A 177 -10.23 -4.35 -13.94
C SER A 177 -9.60 -3.17 -13.23
N GLN A 178 -9.45 -2.05 -13.94
CA GLN A 178 -9.18 -0.74 -13.38
C GLN A 178 -10.53 0.00 -13.23
N PRO A 179 -11.28 -0.17 -12.14
CA PRO A 179 -12.44 0.67 -11.90
C PRO A 179 -12.04 2.14 -11.92
N ASN A 180 -12.70 2.92 -12.78
CA ASN A 180 -12.46 4.38 -12.91
C ASN A 180 -12.88 5.15 -11.65
N THR A 181 -13.56 4.50 -10.71
CA THR A 181 -14.04 5.09 -9.45
C THR A 181 -14.00 4.10 -8.30
N PHE A 182 -13.88 4.61 -7.07
CA PHE A 182 -13.90 3.78 -5.87
C PHE A 182 -15.23 3.04 -5.69
N SER A 183 -16.34 3.71 -6.03
CA SER A 183 -17.68 3.10 -5.98
C SER A 183 -17.78 1.88 -6.91
N GLN A 184 -17.10 1.90 -8.05
CA GLN A 184 -17.05 0.74 -8.94
C GLN A 184 -16.23 -0.40 -8.33
N LEU A 185 -15.09 -0.12 -7.68
CA LEU A 185 -14.32 -1.13 -6.92
C LEU A 185 -15.18 -1.81 -5.84
N LEU A 186 -15.97 -1.04 -5.09
CA LEU A 186 -16.82 -1.62 -4.04
C LEU A 186 -17.95 -2.48 -4.61
N ARG A 187 -18.66 -1.99 -5.64
CA ARG A 187 -19.71 -2.75 -6.31
C ARG A 187 -19.18 -4.06 -6.85
N ASN A 188 -18.03 -3.99 -7.48
CA ASN A 188 -17.24 -5.12 -7.89
C ASN A 188 -17.07 -6.05 -6.67
N LEU A 189 -16.36 -5.65 -5.60
CA LEU A 189 -16.05 -6.51 -4.44
C LEU A 189 -17.29 -7.16 -3.82
N GLN A 190 -18.43 -6.47 -3.84
CA GLN A 190 -19.72 -6.97 -3.39
C GLN A 190 -20.29 -8.05 -4.33
N ALA A 191 -20.20 -7.87 -5.64
CA ALA A 191 -20.62 -8.87 -6.62
C ALA A 191 -19.74 -10.13 -6.56
N ASP A 192 -18.44 -9.99 -6.28
CA ASP A 192 -17.48 -11.11 -6.18
C ASP A 192 -17.43 -11.75 -4.78
N ARG A 193 -18.40 -11.47 -3.92
CA ARG A 193 -18.42 -11.91 -2.52
C ARG A 193 -18.39 -13.45 -2.36
N GLY A 194 -18.94 -14.19 -3.32
CA GLY A 194 -18.92 -15.66 -3.33
C GLY A 194 -17.77 -16.30 -4.11
N ASN A 195 -17.01 -15.53 -4.89
CA ASN A 195 -16.00 -16.07 -5.79
C ASN A 195 -14.63 -16.11 -5.10
N THR A 196 -14.07 -17.30 -4.92
CA THR A 196 -12.70 -17.48 -4.41
C THR A 196 -11.72 -17.50 -5.58
N GLY A 197 -11.52 -16.35 -6.21
CA GLY A 197 -10.56 -16.17 -7.31
C GLY A 197 -11.17 -16.42 -8.69
N TYR A 198 -11.18 -15.38 -9.52
CA TYR A 198 -11.52 -15.47 -10.92
C TYR A 198 -10.47 -16.34 -11.65
N ARG A 199 -10.89 -17.48 -12.22
CA ARG A 199 -10.19 -18.09 -13.35
C ARG A 199 -10.70 -17.37 -14.58
N GLY A 200 -9.89 -16.47 -15.14
CA GLY A 200 -10.17 -16.00 -16.50
C GLY A 200 -10.06 -17.17 -17.46
N CYS A 201 -10.91 -17.15 -18.49
CA CYS A 201 -10.76 -17.97 -19.69
C CYS A 201 -9.35 -17.80 -20.29
#